data_AF-A0A969ALX3-F1
#
_entry.id   AF-A0A969ALX3-F1
#
_cell.length_a   1.000
_cell.length_b   1.000
_cell.length_c   1.000
_cell.angle_alpha   90.00
_cell.angle_beta   90.00
_cell.angle_gamma   90.00
#
_symmetry.space_group_name_H-M   'P 1'
#
loop_
_entity.id
_entity.type
_entity.pdbx_description
1 polymer ?
#
loop_
_entity_poly.entity_id
_entity_poly.type
_entity_poly.pdbx_seq_one_letter_code
_entity_poly.pdbx_strand_id
1 'polypeptide(L)'
;MPTGSPRYGLGVESNAAPFILRPTVESAGVALAERDDDDLFTGAVVLQLNLPVDPQQRLVLFLNELSVARPVSYVFGQGVADASHARQITIPFKKLQPGDYLVRVQVDGAESQLVIDDVPGSPTENRFVGPRVTVA
;
A
#
# COMPACT_ATOMS: atom_id res chain seq x y z
N MET A 1 -35.14 24.34 54.91
CA MET A 1 -34.61 24.45 53.53
C MET A 1 -33.99 23.11 53.16
N PRO A 2 -34.62 22.23 52.37
CA PRO A 2 -33.97 21.01 51.91
C PRO A 2 -33.19 21.29 50.61
N THR A 3 -31.97 20.77 50.56
CA THR A 3 -31.00 20.84 49.47
C THR A 3 -31.43 19.94 48.31
N GLY A 4 -31.44 20.49 47.08
CA GLY A 4 -31.74 19.73 45.87
C GLY A 4 -30.67 18.68 45.61
N SER A 5 -31.09 17.41 45.50
CA SER A 5 -30.21 16.28 45.17
C SER A 5 -29.71 16.40 43.72
N PRO A 6 -28.44 16.07 43.42
CA PRO A 6 -27.93 16.08 42.05
C PRO A 6 -28.68 15.02 41.24
N ARG A 7 -29.29 15.45 40.12
CA ARG A 7 -29.83 14.53 39.12
C ARG A 7 -28.65 13.94 38.36
N TYR A 8 -28.28 12.71 38.69
CA TYR A 8 -27.46 11.88 37.82
C TYR A 8 -28.26 11.62 36.54
N GLY A 9 -28.06 12.46 35.52
CA GLY A 9 -28.45 12.09 34.17
C GLY A 9 -27.65 10.85 33.82
N LEU A 10 -28.33 9.72 33.62
CA LEU A 10 -27.71 8.53 33.03
C LEU A 10 -27.31 8.91 31.61
N GLY A 11 -26.06 9.34 31.45
CA GLY A 11 -25.48 9.64 30.15
C GLY A 11 -25.53 8.37 29.31
N VAL A 12 -26.27 8.41 28.21
CA VAL A 12 -26.19 7.39 27.17
C VAL A 12 -25.00 7.76 26.30
N GLU A 13 -23.93 6.98 26.38
CA GLU A 13 -22.79 7.12 25.48
C GLU A 13 -22.95 6.18 24.29
N SER A 14 -22.73 6.70 23.08
CA SER A 14 -22.72 5.89 21.87
C SER A 14 -21.43 5.07 21.79
N ASN A 15 -21.56 3.77 21.52
CA ASN A 15 -20.43 2.88 21.27
C ASN A 15 -19.72 3.31 19.98
N ALA A 16 -18.51 3.86 20.10
CA ALA A 16 -17.69 4.21 18.94
C ALA A 16 -17.04 2.93 18.38
N ALA A 17 -17.28 2.63 17.09
CA ALA A 17 -16.64 1.52 16.39
C ALA A 17 -15.53 2.05 15.46
N PRO A 18 -14.25 1.69 15.67
CA PRO A 18 -13.18 2.09 14.77
C PRO A 18 -13.26 1.28 13.46
N PHE A 19 -12.96 1.94 12.34
CA PHE A 19 -12.72 1.28 11.05
C PHE A 19 -11.50 1.91 10.38
N ILE A 20 -10.80 1.13 9.55
CA ILE A 20 -9.67 1.59 8.75
C ILE A 20 -10.07 1.47 7.28
N LEU A 21 -10.01 2.59 6.56
CA LEU A 21 -10.20 2.59 5.12
C LEU A 21 -8.89 2.15 4.44
N ARG A 22 -8.92 1.00 3.77
CA ARG A 22 -7.75 0.45 3.07
C ARG A 22 -7.75 0.88 1.60
N PRO A 23 -6.62 1.37 1.06
CA PRO A 23 -6.51 1.63 -0.37
C PRO A 23 -6.50 0.33 -1.18
N THR A 24 -6.93 0.41 -2.42
CA THR A 24 -6.75 -0.63 -3.45
C THR A 24 -5.90 -0.04 -4.55
N VAL A 25 -4.87 -0.78 -4.96
CA VAL A 25 -4.04 -0.43 -6.11
C VAL A 25 -4.73 -0.97 -7.36
N GLU A 26 -5.23 -0.06 -8.19
CA GLU A 26 -5.94 -0.39 -9.44
C GLU A 26 -4.96 -0.74 -10.55
N SER A 27 -3.80 -0.06 -10.59
CA SER A 27 -2.70 -0.39 -11.48
C SER A 27 -1.35 -0.01 -10.88
N ALA A 28 -0.31 -0.72 -11.30
CA ALA A 28 1.08 -0.47 -10.91
C ALA A 28 1.97 -0.57 -12.14
N GLY A 29 2.92 0.36 -12.26
CA GLY A 29 3.91 0.39 -13.31
C GLY A 29 5.27 0.81 -12.79
N VAL A 30 6.31 0.60 -13.60
CA VAL A 30 7.69 0.97 -13.27
C VAL A 30 8.20 1.96 -14.30
N ALA A 31 8.70 3.10 -13.81
CA ALA A 31 9.47 4.05 -14.58
C ALA A 31 10.95 3.85 -14.23
N LEU A 32 11.66 3.06 -15.04
CA LEU A 32 13.10 2.82 -14.86
C LEU A 32 13.89 4.04 -15.32
N ALA A 33 14.91 4.41 -14.54
CA ALA A 33 15.81 5.51 -14.88
C ALA A 33 17.19 4.96 -15.27
N GLU A 34 17.79 4.14 -14.40
CA GLU A 34 19.18 3.72 -14.53
C GLU A 34 19.39 2.30 -13.99
N ARG A 35 20.39 1.60 -14.54
CA ARG A 35 20.93 0.34 -14.05
C ARG A 35 22.38 0.58 -13.65
N ASP A 36 22.77 0.17 -12.45
CA ASP A 36 24.14 0.29 -11.97
C ASP A 36 25.02 -0.90 -12.39
N ASP A 37 26.31 -0.82 -12.09
CA ASP A 37 27.30 -1.85 -12.45
C ASP A 37 27.05 -3.21 -11.77
N ASP A 38 26.24 -3.23 -10.70
CA ASP A 38 25.83 -4.44 -9.97
C ASP A 38 24.51 -5.03 -10.49
N ASP A 39 24.04 -4.57 -11.66
CA ASP A 39 22.76 -4.94 -12.29
C ASP A 39 21.52 -4.57 -11.46
N LEU A 40 21.62 -3.57 -10.58
CA LEU A 40 20.51 -3.07 -9.79
C LEU A 40 19.87 -1.85 -10.43
N PHE A 41 18.55 -1.76 -10.32
CA PHE A 41 17.76 -0.70 -10.93
C PHE A 41 17.45 0.44 -9.94
N THR A 42 17.47 1.65 -10.48
CA THR A 42 16.94 2.86 -9.85
C THR A 42 15.83 3.45 -10.73
N GLY A 43 14.75 3.90 -10.11
CA GLY A 43 13.58 4.39 -10.82
C GLY A 43 12.46 4.78 -9.87
N ALA A 44 11.23 4.68 -10.34
CA ALA A 44 10.04 4.88 -9.52
C ALA A 44 8.94 3.86 -9.85
N VAL A 45 8.17 3.49 -8.83
CA VAL A 45 6.91 2.77 -9.01
C VAL A 45 5.80 3.82 -9.10
N VAL A 46 5.01 3.73 -10.15
CA VAL A 46 3.83 4.57 -10.38
C VAL A 46 2.59 3.73 -10.05
N LEU A 47 1.80 4.19 -9.08
CA LEU A 47 0.61 3.51 -8.60
C LEU A 47 -0.64 4.34 -8.92
N GLN A 48 -1.70 3.68 -9.36
CA GLN A 48 -3.04 4.24 -9.40
C GLN A 48 -3.85 3.63 -8.25
N LEU A 49 -4.41 4.47 -7.38
CA LEU A 49 -5.20 4.06 -6.22
C LEU A 49 -6.69 4.39 -6.42
N ASN A 50 -7.56 3.63 -5.77
CA ASN A 50 -9.00 3.91 -5.73
C ASN A 50 -9.37 5.09 -4.79
N LEU A 51 -8.44 5.52 -3.94
CA LEU A 51 -8.61 6.60 -2.98
C LEU A 51 -7.66 7.77 -3.28
N PRO A 52 -8.12 9.03 -3.13
CA PRO A 52 -7.23 10.18 -3.20
C PRO A 52 -6.26 10.18 -2.01
N VAL A 53 -5.04 10.62 -2.26
CA VAL A 53 -3.98 10.80 -1.27
C VAL A 53 -3.52 12.25 -1.29
N ASP A 54 -3.34 12.84 -0.11
CA ASP A 54 -2.78 14.18 0.04
C ASP A 54 -1.26 14.15 0.29
N PRO A 55 -0.50 15.19 -0.11
CA PRO A 55 0.95 15.24 0.06
C PRO A 55 1.44 15.14 1.51
N GLN A 56 0.60 15.45 2.50
CA GLN A 56 0.96 15.29 3.92
C GLN A 56 0.83 13.85 4.42
N GLN A 57 0.17 12.96 3.67
CA GLN A 57 -0.02 11.57 4.08
C GLN A 57 1.28 10.77 3.92
N ARG A 58 1.51 9.85 4.84
CA ARG A 58 2.70 9.01 4.85
C ARG A 58 2.51 7.82 3.93
N LEU A 59 3.35 7.76 2.90
CA LEU A 59 3.40 6.67 1.93
C LEU A 59 4.58 5.75 2.17
N VAL A 60 4.31 4.44 2.20
CA VAL A 60 5.33 3.38 2.25
C VAL A 60 5.02 2.34 1.18
N LEU A 61 5.97 2.07 0.30
CA LEU A 61 5.91 1.02 -0.72
C LEU A 61 6.57 -0.26 -0.18
N PHE A 62 5.91 -1.38 -0.41
CA PHE A 62 6.44 -2.72 -0.17
C PHE A 62 6.48 -3.48 -1.49
N LEU A 63 7.64 -4.05 -1.81
CA LEU A 63 7.84 -4.94 -2.94
C LEU A 63 8.28 -6.30 -2.42
N ASN A 64 7.56 -7.37 -2.78
CA ASN A 64 7.92 -8.73 -2.43
C ASN A 64 8.14 -9.54 -3.71
N GLU A 65 9.34 -10.07 -3.89
CA GLU A 65 9.67 -10.84 -5.08
C GLU A 65 8.79 -12.09 -5.17
N LEU A 66 8.21 -12.33 -6.34
CA LEU A 66 7.39 -13.48 -6.66
C LEU A 66 8.29 -14.67 -7.04
N SER A 67 9.06 -15.17 -6.08
CA SER A 67 10.03 -16.25 -6.25
C SER A 67 9.95 -17.25 -5.11
N VAL A 68 10.21 -18.53 -5.40
CA VAL A 68 10.20 -19.62 -4.42
C VAL A 68 11.61 -20.03 -3.97
N ALA A 69 12.65 -19.58 -4.66
CA ALA A 69 14.02 -20.04 -4.39
C ALA A 69 14.65 -19.25 -3.24
N ARG A 70 14.75 -17.92 -3.38
CA ARG A 70 15.33 -16.99 -2.40
C ARG A 70 14.69 -15.61 -2.57
N PRO A 71 13.42 -15.44 -2.17
CA PRO A 71 12.69 -14.19 -2.40
C PRO A 71 13.31 -13.04 -1.62
N VAL A 72 13.51 -11.91 -2.30
CA VAL A 72 13.91 -10.65 -1.68
C VAL A 72 12.69 -9.77 -1.43
N SER A 73 12.79 -8.89 -0.44
CA SER A 73 11.74 -7.92 -0.14
C SER A 73 12.33 -6.55 0.10
N TYR A 74 11.66 -5.53 -0.42
CA TYR A 74 12.09 -4.14 -0.33
C TYR A 74 11.00 -3.30 0.32
N VAL A 75 11.44 -2.30 1.08
CA VAL A 75 10.59 -1.29 1.68
C VAL A 75 11.14 0.08 1.33
N PHE A 76 10.33 0.89 0.67
CA PHE A 76 10.69 2.26 0.31
C PHE A 76 9.72 3.21 0.99
N GLY A 77 10.24 4.03 1.90
CA GLY A 77 9.51 5.18 2.43
C GLY A 77 9.63 6.38 1.51
N GLN A 78 8.84 7.43 1.76
CA GLN A 78 8.89 8.73 1.07
C GLN A 78 8.26 8.73 -0.33
N GLY A 79 7.14 8.04 -0.50
CA GLY A 79 6.25 8.36 -1.62
C GLY A 79 5.72 9.79 -1.49
N VAL A 80 5.54 10.49 -2.61
CA VAL A 80 4.92 11.82 -2.64
C VAL A 80 3.73 11.76 -3.59
N ALA A 81 2.60 12.33 -3.17
CA ALA A 81 1.50 12.64 -4.08
C ALA A 81 1.87 13.93 -4.82
N ASP A 82 1.85 13.90 -6.16
CA ASP A 82 2.26 15.04 -7.00
C ASP A 82 1.32 16.26 -6.85
N ALA A 83 0.09 16.03 -6.37
CA ALA A 83 -0.92 17.05 -6.12
C ALA A 83 -1.80 16.68 -4.91
N SER A 84 -2.52 17.67 -4.38
CA SER A 84 -3.60 17.43 -3.40
C SER A 84 -4.67 16.52 -4.01
N HIS A 85 -5.18 15.58 -3.21
CA HIS A 85 -6.19 14.61 -3.63
C HIS A 85 -5.78 13.76 -4.87
N ALA A 86 -4.49 13.49 -5.04
CA ALA A 86 -4.02 12.68 -6.16
C ALA A 86 -4.34 11.20 -5.95
N ARG A 87 -4.82 10.53 -7.00
CA ARG A 87 -4.97 9.07 -7.00
C ARG A 87 -3.78 8.36 -7.64
N GLN A 88 -2.98 9.10 -8.38
CA GLN A 88 -1.73 8.63 -8.94
C GLN A 88 -0.59 9.03 -8.00
N ILE A 89 0.24 8.07 -7.63
CA ILE A 89 1.34 8.24 -6.68
C ILE A 89 2.61 7.72 -7.32
N THR A 90 3.70 8.48 -7.16
CA THR A 90 5.02 8.09 -7.64
C THR A 90 5.93 7.88 -6.43
N ILE A 91 6.52 6.68 -6.32
CA ILE A 91 7.41 6.33 -5.21
C ILE A 91 8.78 5.92 -5.76
N PRO A 92 9.85 6.69 -5.51
CA PRO A 92 11.16 6.35 -6.01
C PRO A 92 11.73 5.12 -5.29
N PHE A 93 12.52 4.34 -6.01
CA PHE A 93 13.31 3.24 -5.47
C PHE A 93 14.74 3.30 -5.97
N LYS A 94 15.64 2.65 -5.23
CA LYS A 94 17.05 2.49 -5.58
C LYS A 94 17.49 1.08 -5.26
N LYS A 95 18.47 0.57 -6.03
CA LYS A 95 19.13 -0.73 -5.78
C LYS A 95 18.16 -1.91 -5.77
N LEU A 96 17.19 -1.91 -6.68
CA LEU A 96 16.19 -2.97 -6.82
C LEU A 96 16.72 -4.05 -7.79
N GLN A 97 16.73 -5.31 -7.36
CA GLN A 97 17.13 -6.43 -8.24
C GLN A 97 16.08 -6.64 -9.35
N PRO A 98 16.47 -7.11 -10.55
CA PRO A 98 15.51 -7.53 -11.56
C PRO A 98 14.64 -8.66 -11.04
N GLY A 99 13.36 -8.66 -11.41
CA GLY A 99 12.40 -9.66 -10.97
C GLY A 99 10.95 -9.20 -11.07
N ASP A 100 10.05 -10.13 -10.78
CA ASP A 100 8.62 -9.86 -10.62
C ASP A 100 8.31 -9.62 -9.14
N TYR A 101 7.60 -8.54 -8.83
CA TYR A 101 7.30 -8.16 -7.47
C TYR A 101 5.80 -7.96 -7.27
N LEU A 102 5.26 -8.49 -6.17
CA LEU A 102 3.98 -8.06 -5.62
C LEU A 102 4.13 -6.67 -5.02
N VAL A 103 3.14 -5.82 -5.26
CA VAL A 103 3.15 -4.40 -4.89
C VAL A 103 2.11 -4.17 -3.81
N ARG A 104 2.54 -3.55 -2.71
CA ARG A 104 1.64 -3.00 -1.69
C ARG A 104 2.05 -1.59 -1.34
N VAL A 105 1.06 -0.75 -1.03
CA VAL A 105 1.29 0.59 -0.51
C VAL A 105 0.58 0.74 0.83
N GLN A 106 1.21 1.43 1.76
CA GLN A 106 0.60 1.86 3.00
C GLN A 106 0.42 3.38 2.96
N VAL A 107 -0.81 3.83 3.17
CA VAL A 107 -1.19 5.24 3.30
C VAL A 107 -1.58 5.48 4.76
N ASP A 108 -0.85 6.30 5.50
CA ASP A 108 -1.11 6.61 6.93
C ASP A 108 -1.31 5.38 7.82
N GLY A 109 -0.59 4.29 7.54
CA GLY A 109 -0.71 3.03 8.29
C GLY A 109 -1.72 2.03 7.68
N ALA A 110 -2.60 2.44 6.78
CA ALA A 110 -3.54 1.56 6.09
C ALA A 110 -2.88 0.90 4.86
N GLU A 111 -2.63 -0.41 4.95
CA GLU A 111 -2.00 -1.19 3.86
C GLU A 111 -3.01 -1.57 2.76
N SER A 112 -2.59 -1.52 1.50
CA SER A 112 -3.41 -1.94 0.37
C SER A 112 -3.67 -3.44 0.34
N GLN A 113 -4.73 -3.85 -0.35
CA GLN A 113 -5.04 -5.28 -0.53
C GLN A 113 -4.19 -5.89 -1.66
N LEU A 114 -3.88 -7.19 -1.51
CA LEU A 114 -3.39 -8.04 -2.58
C LEU A 114 -4.57 -8.82 -3.19
N VAL A 115 -4.44 -9.14 -4.47
CA VAL A 115 -5.36 -10.02 -5.21
C VAL A 115 -4.92 -11.46 -5.01
N ILE A 116 -5.85 -12.30 -4.57
CA ILE A 116 -5.70 -13.75 -4.47
C ILE A 116 -6.38 -14.35 -5.70
N ASP A 117 -5.74 -15.33 -6.33
CA ASP A 117 -6.38 -16.16 -7.34
C ASP A 117 -7.30 -17.17 -6.66
N ASP A 118 -8.61 -16.94 -6.79
CA ASP A 118 -9.68 -17.75 -6.22
C ASP A 118 -10.34 -18.68 -7.25
N VAL A 119 -9.74 -18.81 -8.45
CA VAL A 119 -10.25 -19.69 -9.50
C VAL A 119 -9.92 -21.16 -9.20
N PRO A 120 -10.91 -22.03 -8.97
CA PRO A 120 -10.65 -23.43 -8.65
C PRO A 120 -9.89 -24.15 -9.77
N GLY A 121 -8.81 -24.85 -9.42
CA GLY A 121 -8.00 -25.61 -10.37
C GLY A 121 -7.04 -24.78 -11.22
N SER A 122 -6.89 -23.48 -10.97
CA SER A 122 -5.86 -22.68 -11.61
C SER A 122 -4.45 -23.10 -11.13
N PRO A 123 -3.38 -22.88 -11.92
CA PRO A 123 -2.02 -23.15 -11.49
C PRO A 123 -1.58 -22.34 -10.25
N THR A 124 -2.29 -21.25 -9.96
CA THR A 124 -1.99 -20.28 -8.90
C THR A 124 -3.08 -20.19 -7.85
N GLU A 125 -3.97 -21.18 -7.76
CA GLU A 125 -5.09 -21.20 -6.81
C GLU A 125 -4.61 -20.92 -5.38
N ASN A 126 -5.31 -20.03 -4.68
CA ASN A 126 -5.00 -19.54 -3.33
C ASN A 126 -3.63 -18.83 -3.20
N ARG A 127 -3.05 -18.33 -4.30
CA ARG A 127 -1.82 -17.54 -4.28
C ARG A 127 -2.11 -16.06 -4.54
N PHE A 128 -1.24 -15.20 -4.04
CA PHE A 128 -1.24 -13.79 -4.41
C PHE A 128 -0.75 -13.63 -5.85
N VAL A 129 -1.54 -12.94 -6.67
CA VAL A 129 -1.29 -12.75 -8.11
C VAL A 129 -1.20 -11.29 -8.55
N GLY A 130 -1.45 -10.36 -7.63
CA GLY A 130 -1.29 -8.94 -7.90
C GLY A 130 -1.65 -8.06 -6.71
N PRO A 131 -1.58 -6.74 -6.85
CA PRO A 131 -0.96 -6.01 -7.97
C PRO A 131 0.53 -6.37 -8.11
N ARG A 132 1.07 -6.37 -9.32
CA ARG A 132 2.46 -6.79 -9.59
C ARG A 132 3.17 -5.83 -10.53
N VAL A 133 4.49 -5.78 -10.45
CA VAL A 133 5.37 -5.11 -11.41
C VAL A 133 6.54 -6.00 -11.78
N THR A 134 7.04 -5.83 -13.00
CA THR A 134 8.26 -6.48 -13.49
C THR A 134 9.36 -5.44 -13.61
N VAL A 135 10.55 -5.77 -13.12
CA VAL A 135 11.78 -4.97 -13.26
C VAL A 135 12.76 -5.80 -14.08
N ALA A 136 13.12 -5.33 -15.27
CA ALA A 136 13.96 -6.04 -16.23
C ALA A 136 14.81 -5.07 -17.06
#